data_AF-A0A5E4VWU9-F1
#
_entry.id   AF-A0A5E4VWU9-F1
#
_cell.length_a   1.000
_cell.length_b   1.000
_cell.length_c   1.000
_cell.angle_alpha   90.00
_cell.angle_beta   90.00
_cell.angle_gamma   90.00
#
_symmetry.space_group_name_H-M   'P 1'
#
loop_
_entity.id
_entity.type
_entity.pdbx_description
1 polymer ?
#
loop_
_entity_poly.entity_id
_entity_poly.type
_entity_poly.pdbx_seq_one_letter_code
_entity_poly.pdbx_strand_id
1 'polypeptide(L)'
;MKRDDIENEELTRLLRKFGQPGDGSAAVKMAHREFYNRMAGALDRQALQATGFNDDLARQTVQEAWCRIVTGAQDYDPSRASVKTWVNMITRYCALDVLRVYYKHSRFTDDGAKLPDDMSGNMAGDVPVDDPDDIACEWPSAADGIYGDQIQRAVRKCLEALPAGKNPNYRLAMELALDEDLSYADMTVELQRTLPPDVFINAEQVRGWVKKARERMRGCVSRKLGMTSASTGKTGASKEMGE
;
A
#
# COMPACT_ATOMS: atom_id res chain seq x y z
N MET A 1 -5.79 28.85 -13.62
CA MET A 1 -5.15 28.33 -12.40
C MET A 1 -5.70 26.93 -12.17
N LYS A 2 -4.87 25.88 -12.17
CA LYS A 2 -5.36 24.52 -11.96
C LYS A 2 -5.71 24.35 -10.47
N ARG A 3 -6.65 23.47 -10.16
CA ARG A 3 -7.06 23.17 -8.77
C ARG A 3 -5.87 22.80 -7.89
N ASP A 4 -4.90 22.10 -8.47
CA ASP A 4 -3.69 21.63 -7.77
C ASP A 4 -2.71 22.77 -7.45
N ASP A 5 -2.71 23.85 -8.24
CA ASP A 5 -1.89 25.04 -7.99
C ASP A 5 -2.41 25.79 -6.75
N ILE A 6 -3.75 25.93 -6.65
CA ILE A 6 -4.43 26.58 -5.52
C ILE A 6 -4.16 25.80 -4.23
N GLU A 7 -4.29 24.47 -4.29
CA GLU A 7 -4.03 23.61 -3.13
C GLU A 7 -2.57 23.71 -2.67
N ASN A 8 -1.63 23.76 -3.61
CA ASN A 8 -0.20 23.92 -3.28
C ASN A 8 0.11 25.29 -2.66
N GLU A 9 -0.52 26.37 -3.14
CA GLU A 9 -0.40 27.71 -2.56
C GLU A 9 -0.94 27.74 -1.12
N GLU A 10 -2.10 27.13 -0.88
CA GLU A 10 -2.69 27.03 0.47
C GLU A 10 -1.80 26.23 1.42
N LEU A 11 -1.30 25.06 0.99
CA LEU A 11 -0.38 24.25 1.78
C LEU A 11 0.91 25.02 2.08
N THR A 12 1.44 25.76 1.11
CA THR A 12 2.63 26.61 1.29
C THR A 12 2.38 27.70 2.32
N ARG A 13 1.20 28.33 2.30
CA ARG A 13 0.79 29.35 3.28
C ARG A 13 0.73 28.77 4.70
N LEU A 14 0.16 27.57 4.86
CA LEU A 14 0.10 26.89 6.15
C LEU A 14 1.51 26.56 6.66
N LEU A 15 2.37 26.01 5.79
CA LEU A 15 3.77 25.67 6.07
C LEU A 15 4.56 26.86 6.61
N ARG A 16 4.52 27.99 5.90
CA ARG A 16 5.20 29.22 6.33
C ARG A 16 4.67 29.76 7.64
N LYS A 17 3.38 29.55 7.93
CA LYS A 17 2.75 30.07 9.15
C LYS A 17 3.21 29.30 10.39
N PHE A 18 3.34 27.98 10.34
CA PHE A 18 3.83 27.21 11.50
C PHE A 18 5.34 27.01 11.51
N GLY A 19 6.05 27.29 10.40
CA GLY A 19 7.51 27.25 10.35
C GLY A 19 8.21 28.47 10.96
N GLN A 20 7.48 29.52 11.38
CA GLN A 20 8.08 30.67 12.05
C GLN A 20 8.52 30.32 13.48
N PRO A 21 9.81 30.44 13.82
CA PRO A 21 10.29 30.09 15.15
C PRO A 21 9.75 31.07 16.21
N GLY A 22 9.31 30.53 17.35
CA GLY A 22 8.92 31.32 18.52
C GLY A 22 7.47 31.79 18.58
N ASP A 23 6.64 31.54 17.55
CA ASP A 23 5.21 31.85 17.60
C ASP A 23 4.38 30.63 18.05
N GLY A 24 4.09 30.58 19.35
CA GLY A 24 3.22 29.57 19.97
C GLY A 24 1.73 29.92 19.95
N SER A 25 1.30 30.92 19.17
CA SER A 25 -0.08 31.42 19.17
C SER A 25 -1.10 30.36 18.76
N ALA A 26 -2.36 30.58 19.16
CA ALA A 26 -3.47 29.72 18.72
C ALA A 26 -3.58 29.66 17.19
N ALA A 27 -3.20 30.73 16.49
CA ALA A 27 -3.23 30.80 15.05
C ALA A 27 -2.19 29.88 14.37
N VAL A 28 -1.01 29.72 14.96
CA VAL A 28 0.01 28.76 14.50
C VAL A 28 -0.45 27.33 14.75
N LYS A 29 -0.98 27.04 15.94
CA LYS A 29 -1.52 25.71 16.27
C LYS A 29 -2.64 25.30 15.33
N MET A 30 -3.54 26.22 14.97
CA MET A 30 -4.59 25.97 13.99
C MET A 30 -4.03 25.73 12.58
N ALA A 31 -3.00 26.48 12.17
CA ALA A 31 -2.37 26.28 10.87
C ALA A 31 -1.68 24.91 10.77
N HIS A 32 -0.97 24.50 11.81
CA HIS A 32 -0.36 23.18 11.91
C HIS A 32 -1.42 22.07 11.88
N ARG A 33 -2.51 22.21 12.64
CA ARG A 33 -3.61 21.23 12.64
C ARG A 33 -4.28 21.09 11.28
N GLU A 34 -4.52 22.21 10.60
CA GLU A 34 -5.11 22.19 9.25
C GLU A 34 -4.17 21.49 8.26
N PHE A 35 -2.88 21.79 8.31
CA PHE A 35 -1.88 21.11 7.49
C PHE A 35 -1.85 19.61 7.75
N TYR A 36 -1.83 19.22 9.03
CA TYR A 36 -1.87 17.83 9.47
C TYR A 36 -3.10 17.10 8.90
N ASN A 37 -4.30 17.67 9.07
CA ASN A 37 -5.54 17.04 8.60
C ASN A 37 -5.53 16.76 7.09
N ARG A 38 -4.87 17.61 6.29
CA ARG A 38 -4.79 17.46 4.83
C ARG A 38 -3.75 16.42 4.39
N MET A 39 -2.64 16.33 5.10
CA MET A 39 -1.49 15.51 4.69
C MET A 39 -1.39 14.17 5.41
N ALA A 40 -1.99 13.99 6.59
CA ALA A 40 -1.85 12.79 7.41
C ALA A 40 -2.18 11.50 6.65
N GLY A 41 -3.35 11.43 6.01
CA GLY A 41 -3.75 10.23 5.28
C GLY A 41 -2.84 9.88 4.09
N ALA A 42 -2.24 10.90 3.45
CA ALA A 42 -1.28 10.68 2.36
C ALA A 42 0.05 10.14 2.89
N LEU A 43 0.53 10.71 4.01
CA LEU A 43 1.78 10.28 4.64
C LEU A 43 1.69 8.90 5.26
N ASP A 44 0.58 8.59 5.94
CA ASP A 44 0.34 7.27 6.52
C ASP A 44 0.35 6.19 5.44
N ARG A 45 -0.39 6.43 4.34
CA ARG A 45 -0.42 5.49 3.21
C ARG A 45 0.95 5.31 2.58
N GLN A 46 1.69 6.40 2.37
CA GLN A 46 3.00 6.33 1.76
C GLN A 46 4.01 5.62 2.67
N ALA A 47 3.99 5.90 3.97
CA ALA A 47 4.86 5.24 4.94
C ALA A 47 4.58 3.74 4.97
N LEU A 48 3.30 3.33 5.02
CA LEU A 48 2.91 1.91 4.96
C LEU A 48 3.43 1.24 3.68
N GLN A 49 3.26 1.87 2.52
CA GLN A 49 3.78 1.32 1.26
C GLN A 49 5.32 1.22 1.26
N ALA A 50 5.99 2.25 1.76
CA ALA A 50 7.46 2.30 1.79
C ALA A 50 8.08 1.29 2.76
N THR A 51 7.39 0.93 3.84
CA THR A 51 7.85 -0.05 4.84
C THR A 51 7.32 -1.46 4.62
N GLY A 52 6.78 -1.76 3.43
CA GLY A 52 6.28 -3.11 3.11
C GLY A 52 5.05 -3.52 3.95
N PHE A 53 4.19 -2.55 4.31
CA PHE A 53 2.99 -2.72 5.14
C PHE A 53 3.28 -3.19 6.58
N ASN A 54 4.48 -2.92 7.09
CA ASN A 54 4.78 -3.08 8.52
C ASN A 54 4.29 -1.85 9.30
N ASP A 55 3.25 -2.04 10.11
CA ASP A 55 2.57 -0.98 10.87
C ASP A 55 3.50 -0.26 11.87
N ASP A 56 4.41 -0.97 12.52
CA ASP A 56 5.29 -0.39 13.54
C ASP A 56 6.37 0.49 12.90
N LEU A 57 6.98 0.01 11.81
CA LEU A 57 7.96 0.79 11.03
C LEU A 57 7.28 1.99 10.34
N ALA A 58 6.05 1.83 9.85
CA ALA A 58 5.28 2.92 9.27
C ALA A 58 4.99 4.01 10.31
N ARG A 59 4.58 3.63 11.53
CA ARG A 59 4.32 4.59 12.62
C ARG A 59 5.58 5.38 12.97
N GLN A 60 6.73 4.71 13.08
CA GLN A 60 8.01 5.38 13.33
C GLN A 60 8.40 6.33 12.18
N THR A 61 8.20 5.88 10.94
CA THR A 61 8.47 6.67 9.73
C THR A 61 7.66 7.96 9.70
N VAL A 62 6.35 7.87 9.96
CA VAL A 62 5.45 9.03 9.96
C VAL A 62 5.83 10.02 11.06
N GLN A 63 6.16 9.54 12.26
CA GLN A 63 6.61 10.41 13.35
C GLN A 63 7.87 11.20 12.97
N GLU A 64 8.90 10.52 12.46
CA GLU A 64 10.14 11.15 12.01
C GLU A 64 9.89 12.12 10.84
N ALA A 65 9.03 11.75 9.89
CA ALA A 65 8.65 12.61 8.78
C ALA A 65 7.99 13.90 9.27
N TRP A 66 7.04 13.82 10.21
CA TRP A 66 6.42 15.00 10.81
C TRP A 66 7.43 15.90 11.51
N CYS A 67 8.37 15.33 12.26
CA CYS A 67 9.46 16.09 12.87
C CYS A 67 10.26 16.85 11.81
N ARG A 68 10.72 16.16 10.74
CA ARG A 68 11.51 16.77 9.66
C ARG A 68 10.73 17.83 8.87
N ILE A 69 9.44 17.64 8.65
CA ILE A 69 8.57 18.62 7.98
C ILE A 69 8.44 19.88 8.82
N VAL A 70 8.21 19.75 10.13
CA VAL A 70 8.07 20.90 11.03
C VAL A 70 9.39 21.66 11.16
N THR A 71 10.51 20.95 11.34
CA THR A 71 11.82 21.60 11.45
C THR A 71 12.29 22.20 10.12
N GLY A 72 11.98 21.56 8.99
CA GLY A 72 12.34 22.03 7.64
C GLY A 72 11.34 23.01 7.02
N ALA A 73 10.26 23.36 7.74
CA ALA A 73 9.17 24.18 7.22
C ALA A 73 9.62 25.58 6.76
N GLN A 74 10.57 26.17 7.50
CA GLN A 74 11.14 27.48 7.20
C GLN A 74 12.00 27.49 5.92
N ASP A 75 12.62 26.35 5.61
CA ASP A 75 13.58 26.19 4.51
C ASP A 75 12.91 25.69 3.22
N TYR A 76 11.58 25.47 3.26
CA TYR A 76 10.82 25.03 2.10
C TYR A 76 10.77 26.10 1.00
N ASP A 77 11.18 25.71 -0.21
CA ASP A 77 11.17 26.55 -1.41
C ASP A 77 10.16 26.03 -2.45
N PRO A 78 9.07 26.77 -2.72
CA PRO A 78 8.03 26.38 -3.67
C PRO A 78 8.50 26.39 -5.14
N SER A 79 9.65 26.99 -5.46
CA SER A 79 10.21 26.96 -6.82
C SER A 79 10.84 25.63 -7.20
N ARG A 80 11.24 24.82 -6.20
CA ARG A 80 11.95 23.54 -6.39
C ARG A 80 11.00 22.36 -6.52
N ALA A 81 9.91 22.35 -5.75
CA ALA A 81 8.91 21.28 -5.75
C ALA A 81 7.60 21.78 -5.13
N SER A 82 6.49 21.09 -5.42
CA SER A 82 5.25 21.28 -4.66
C SER A 82 5.40 20.75 -3.23
N VAL A 83 4.54 21.23 -2.32
CA VAL A 83 4.54 20.80 -0.92
C VAL A 83 4.32 19.30 -0.82
N LYS A 84 3.37 18.75 -1.58
CA LYS A 84 3.06 17.32 -1.60
C LYS A 84 4.30 16.51 -2.00
N THR A 85 4.98 16.92 -3.07
CA THR A 85 6.20 16.24 -3.53
C THR A 85 7.31 16.32 -2.48
N TRP A 86 7.51 17.49 -1.85
CA TRP A 86 8.53 17.68 -0.82
C TRP A 86 8.28 16.83 0.44
N VAL A 87 7.04 16.84 0.94
CA VAL A 87 6.60 16.06 2.10
C VAL A 87 6.68 14.55 1.84
N ASN A 88 6.31 14.12 0.63
CA ASN A 88 6.44 12.73 0.19
C ASN A 88 7.92 12.30 0.12
N MET A 89 8.79 13.15 -0.40
CA MET A 89 10.23 12.89 -0.47
C MET A 89 10.84 12.72 0.93
N ILE A 90 10.52 13.61 1.87
CA ILE A 90 10.93 13.49 3.28
C ILE A 90 10.48 12.13 3.85
N THR A 91 9.20 11.79 3.69
CA THR A 91 8.63 10.56 4.25
C THR A 91 9.28 9.31 3.69
N ARG A 92 9.61 9.30 2.40
CA ARG A 92 10.36 8.22 1.76
C ARG A 92 11.75 8.08 2.37
N TYR A 93 12.45 9.18 2.61
CA TYR A 93 13.78 9.12 3.24
C TYR A 93 13.70 8.64 4.68
N CYS A 94 12.72 9.10 5.46
CA CYS A 94 12.48 8.56 6.80
C CYS A 94 12.21 7.06 6.77
N ALA A 95 11.41 6.58 5.81
CA ALA A 95 11.13 5.16 5.66
C ALA A 95 12.41 4.36 5.40
N LEU A 96 13.27 4.86 4.50
CA LEU A 96 14.56 4.23 4.21
C LEU A 96 15.48 4.24 5.42
N ASP A 97 15.52 5.34 6.19
CA ASP A 97 16.32 5.43 7.40
C ASP A 97 15.84 4.43 8.47
N VAL A 98 14.52 4.34 8.69
CA VAL A 98 13.92 3.37 9.61
C VAL A 98 14.20 1.94 9.17
N LEU A 99 14.03 1.62 7.89
CA LEU A 99 14.34 0.30 7.34
C LEU A 99 15.82 -0.04 7.49
N ARG A 100 16.73 0.91 7.19
CA ARG A 100 18.19 0.73 7.38
C ARG A 100 18.51 0.37 8.82
N VAL A 101 17.92 1.09 9.78
CA VAL A 101 18.10 0.82 11.21
C VAL A 101 17.52 -0.55 11.57
N TYR A 102 16.31 -0.88 11.11
CA TYR A 102 15.64 -2.15 11.37
C TYR A 102 16.47 -3.33 10.85
N TYR A 103 16.86 -3.33 9.58
CA TYR A 103 17.68 -4.40 9.00
C TYR A 103 19.07 -4.49 9.64
N LYS A 104 19.67 -3.36 10.03
CA LYS A 104 20.93 -3.36 10.78
C LYS A 104 20.77 -4.07 12.13
N HIS A 105 19.75 -3.74 12.91
CA HIS A 105 19.53 -4.38 14.21
C HIS A 105 19.13 -5.84 14.09
N SER A 106 18.30 -6.19 13.09
CA SER A 106 17.91 -7.59 12.82
C SER A 106 19.10 -8.46 12.46
N ARG A 107 20.07 -7.95 11.68
CA ARG A 107 21.33 -8.65 11.37
C ARG A 107 22.16 -8.97 12.62
N PHE A 108 22.08 -8.16 13.69
CA PHE A 108 22.79 -8.41 14.95
C PHE A 108 22.02 -9.32 15.92
N THR A 109 20.71 -9.51 15.74
CA THR A 109 19.88 -10.30 16.67
C THR A 109 19.60 -11.72 16.19
N ASP A 110 19.75 -12.03 14.89
CA ASP A 110 19.52 -13.38 14.35
C ASP A 110 20.76 -14.29 14.40
N ASP A 111 21.92 -13.75 14.80
CA ASP A 111 23.12 -14.53 15.06
C ASP A 111 23.14 -15.05 16.50
N GLY A 112 22.71 -16.31 16.66
CA GLY A 112 23.17 -17.20 17.73
C GLY A 112 24.68 -17.51 17.68
N ALA A 113 25.47 -16.71 16.99
CA ALA A 113 26.93 -16.75 17.03
C ALA A 113 27.42 -15.89 18.19
N LYS A 114 27.78 -16.55 19.30
CA LYS A 114 28.62 -15.95 20.35
C LYS A 114 29.86 -15.32 19.70
N LEU A 115 29.87 -14.00 19.58
CA LEU A 115 31.10 -13.24 19.45
C LEU A 115 31.80 -13.25 20.82
N PRO A 116 33.10 -13.58 20.89
CA PRO A 116 33.83 -13.49 22.15
C PRO A 116 33.92 -12.02 22.58
N ASP A 117 33.73 -11.81 23.89
CA ASP A 117 33.96 -10.56 24.61
C ASP A 117 35.44 -10.13 24.45
N ASP A 118 35.78 -9.45 23.36
CA ASP A 118 36.86 -8.46 23.34
C ASP A 118 36.77 -7.65 22.04
N MET A 119 36.38 -6.38 22.14
CA MET A 119 36.98 -5.27 21.42
C MET A 119 36.17 -3.99 21.73
N SER A 120 36.55 -3.36 22.84
CA SER A 120 36.38 -1.93 23.01
C SER A 120 37.30 -1.20 22.04
N GLY A 121 36.76 -0.39 21.13
CA GLY A 121 37.56 0.63 20.46
C GLY A 121 37.21 0.96 19.00
N ASN A 122 36.83 2.22 18.82
CA ASN A 122 36.98 3.05 17.63
C ASN A 122 36.08 2.88 16.39
N MET A 123 35.47 4.02 16.07
CA MET A 123 34.91 4.38 14.79
C MET A 123 35.99 4.49 13.69
N ALA A 124 35.51 4.44 12.45
CA ALA A 124 36.21 4.68 11.18
C ALA A 124 37.00 3.48 10.64
N GLY A 125 36.32 2.70 9.80
CA GLY A 125 36.95 1.79 8.85
C GLY A 125 35.95 1.45 7.76
N ASP A 126 36.25 1.82 6.52
CA ASP A 126 35.68 1.19 5.33
C ASP A 126 35.85 -0.32 5.50
N VAL A 127 34.75 -1.01 5.75
CA VAL A 127 34.74 -2.48 5.78
C VAL A 127 34.82 -2.91 4.31
N PRO A 128 35.83 -3.72 3.91
CA PRO A 128 35.84 -4.32 2.60
C PRO A 128 34.54 -5.09 2.43
N VAL A 129 33.72 -4.68 1.47
CA VAL A 129 32.53 -5.43 1.07
C VAL A 129 33.08 -6.66 0.34
N ASP A 130 33.36 -7.73 1.10
CA ASP A 130 33.97 -8.96 0.59
C ASP A 130 33.00 -9.82 -0.24
N ASP A 131 31.74 -9.39 -0.40
CA ASP A 131 30.80 -10.09 -1.28
C ASP A 131 29.83 -9.11 -1.97
N PRO A 132 29.86 -8.97 -3.32
CA PRO A 132 28.89 -8.17 -4.05
C PRO A 132 27.44 -8.66 -3.89
N ASP A 133 27.19 -9.84 -3.33
CA ASP A 133 25.85 -10.32 -2.98
C ASP A 133 25.26 -9.60 -1.73
N ASP A 134 26.06 -8.91 -0.92
CA ASP A 134 25.62 -8.22 0.31
C ASP A 134 24.99 -6.83 0.05
N ILE A 135 25.08 -6.35 -1.20
CA ILE A 135 24.44 -5.11 -1.70
C ILE A 135 23.08 -5.40 -2.37
N ALA A 136 22.79 -6.66 -2.70
CA ALA A 136 21.53 -7.02 -3.33
C ALA A 136 20.39 -6.85 -2.31
N CYS A 137 19.36 -6.08 -2.69
CA CYS A 137 18.07 -6.17 -2.02
C CYS A 137 17.71 -7.65 -1.87
N GLU A 138 17.22 -8.09 -0.71
CA GLU A 138 16.68 -9.46 -0.56
C GLU A 138 15.65 -9.66 -1.66
N TRP A 139 16.07 -10.37 -2.72
CA TRP A 139 15.13 -10.95 -3.65
C TRP A 139 14.24 -11.85 -2.80
N PRO A 140 12.92 -11.86 -3.03
CA PRO A 140 12.05 -12.82 -2.38
C PRO A 140 12.77 -14.17 -2.46
N SER A 141 12.92 -14.85 -1.32
CA SER A 141 13.55 -16.17 -1.28
C SER A 141 13.01 -17.00 -2.44
N ALA A 142 13.79 -17.92 -3.03
CA ALA A 142 13.26 -18.78 -4.08
C ALA A 142 11.92 -19.43 -3.66
N ALA A 143 11.74 -19.70 -2.36
CA ALA A 143 10.47 -20.13 -1.77
C ALA A 143 9.35 -19.07 -1.81
N ASP A 144 9.64 -17.80 -1.53
CA ASP A 144 8.69 -16.68 -1.58
C ASP A 144 8.35 -16.29 -3.02
N GLY A 145 9.33 -16.33 -3.93
CA GLY A 145 9.11 -16.21 -5.37
C GLY A 145 8.21 -17.34 -5.88
N ILE A 146 8.45 -18.58 -5.45
CA ILE A 146 7.61 -19.74 -5.77
C ILE A 146 6.20 -19.58 -5.18
N TYR A 147 6.05 -19.09 -3.95
CA TYR A 147 4.74 -18.87 -3.32
C TYR A 147 3.97 -17.73 -3.99
N GLY A 148 4.64 -16.61 -4.28
CA GLY A 148 4.10 -15.49 -5.06
C GLY A 148 3.66 -15.94 -6.45
N ASP A 149 4.49 -16.74 -7.14
CA ASP A 149 4.16 -17.36 -8.41
C ASP A 149 2.94 -18.27 -8.33
N GLN A 150 2.83 -19.08 -7.28
CA GLN A 150 1.68 -19.95 -7.05
C GLN A 150 0.41 -19.14 -6.84
N ILE A 151 0.46 -18.06 -6.06
CA ILE A 151 -0.66 -17.13 -5.87
C ILE A 151 -1.02 -16.47 -7.19
N GLN A 152 -0.05 -15.89 -7.92
CA GLN A 152 -0.27 -15.23 -9.21
C GLN A 152 -0.90 -16.19 -10.22
N ARG A 153 -0.41 -17.43 -10.32
CA ARG A 153 -1.00 -18.47 -11.18
C ARG A 153 -2.40 -18.87 -10.72
N ALA A 154 -2.65 -18.97 -9.43
CA ALA A 154 -3.97 -19.30 -8.89
C ALA A 154 -4.99 -18.18 -9.18
N VAL A 155 -4.62 -16.93 -8.92
CA VAL A 155 -5.45 -15.74 -9.17
C VAL A 155 -5.73 -15.61 -10.67
N ARG A 156 -4.71 -15.71 -11.54
CA ARG A 156 -4.88 -15.67 -13.00
C ARG A 156 -5.83 -16.76 -13.50
N LYS A 157 -5.64 -18.01 -13.09
CA LYS A 157 -6.55 -19.12 -13.44
C LYS A 157 -7.98 -18.87 -12.94
N CYS A 158 -8.14 -18.25 -11.78
CA CYS A 158 -9.46 -17.91 -11.24
C CYS A 158 -10.12 -16.75 -11.97
N LEU A 159 -9.34 -15.76 -12.43
CA LEU A 159 -9.81 -14.67 -13.27
C LEU A 159 -10.26 -15.19 -14.65
N GLU A 160 -9.46 -16.06 -15.28
CA GLU A 160 -9.80 -16.71 -16.56
C GLU A 160 -11.07 -17.56 -16.45
N ALA A 161 -11.27 -18.23 -15.31
CA ALA A 161 -12.47 -19.01 -15.03
C ALA A 161 -13.73 -18.15 -14.81
N LEU A 162 -13.62 -16.83 -14.65
CA LEU A 162 -14.79 -15.96 -14.61
C LEU A 162 -15.47 -15.94 -15.98
N PRO A 163 -16.81 -15.98 -16.03
CA PRO A 163 -17.52 -15.87 -17.31
C PRO A 163 -17.29 -14.49 -17.94
N ALA A 164 -16.72 -14.47 -19.14
CA ALA A 164 -16.69 -13.29 -20.01
C ALA A 164 -17.72 -13.45 -21.14
N GLY A 165 -18.96 -13.68 -20.76
CA GLY A 165 -20.06 -13.57 -21.71
C GLY A 165 -20.21 -12.13 -22.18
N LYS A 166 -20.91 -11.92 -23.30
CA LYS A 166 -21.25 -10.57 -23.80
C LYS A 166 -21.96 -9.77 -22.71
N ASN A 167 -22.95 -10.37 -22.04
CA ASN A 167 -23.59 -9.84 -20.86
C ASN A 167 -24.03 -11.00 -19.96
N PRO A 168 -23.58 -11.11 -18.69
CA PRO A 168 -22.63 -10.25 -17.97
C PRO A 168 -21.16 -10.64 -18.21
N ASN A 169 -20.30 -9.62 -18.35
CA ASN A 169 -18.85 -9.81 -18.45
C ASN A 169 -18.19 -9.63 -17.06
N TYR A 170 -18.21 -10.69 -16.25
CA TYR A 170 -17.68 -10.67 -14.89
C TYR A 170 -16.16 -10.49 -14.85
N ARG A 171 -15.46 -10.92 -15.89
CA ARG A 171 -14.00 -10.84 -15.98
C ARG A 171 -13.54 -9.40 -16.14
N LEU A 172 -14.03 -8.72 -17.16
CA LEU A 172 -13.69 -7.32 -17.42
C LEU A 172 -14.15 -6.40 -16.28
N ALA A 173 -15.34 -6.66 -15.70
CA ALA A 173 -15.80 -5.90 -14.55
C ALA A 173 -14.86 -6.04 -13.34
N MET A 174 -14.28 -7.23 -13.14
CA MET A 174 -13.31 -7.47 -12.07
C MET A 174 -11.94 -6.85 -12.37
N GLU A 175 -11.48 -6.92 -13.62
CA GLU A 175 -10.22 -6.29 -14.05
C GLU A 175 -10.26 -4.77 -13.85
N LEU A 176 -11.35 -4.12 -14.27
CA LEU A 176 -11.55 -2.68 -14.06
C LEU A 176 -11.67 -2.31 -12.57
N ALA A 177 -12.15 -3.22 -11.73
CA ALA A 177 -12.26 -2.99 -10.28
C ALA A 177 -10.92 -3.11 -9.54
N LEU A 178 -9.86 -3.60 -10.19
CA LEU A 178 -8.51 -3.61 -9.63
C LEU A 178 -7.82 -2.25 -9.79
N ASP A 179 -8.35 -1.37 -10.66
CA ASP A 179 -7.90 -0.01 -10.80
C ASP A 179 -8.57 0.86 -9.71
N GLU A 180 -7.77 1.39 -8.78
CA GLU A 180 -8.26 2.19 -7.65
C GLU A 180 -8.78 3.58 -8.07
N ASP A 181 -8.43 4.04 -9.27
CA ASP A 181 -8.78 5.37 -9.77
C ASP A 181 -10.10 5.37 -10.57
N LEU A 182 -10.64 4.20 -10.92
CA LEU A 182 -11.88 4.09 -11.70
C LEU A 182 -13.14 4.11 -10.82
N SER A 183 -14.05 5.06 -11.11
CA SER A 183 -15.38 5.06 -10.50
C SER A 183 -16.29 4.02 -11.17
N TYR A 184 -17.31 3.54 -10.46
CA TYR A 184 -18.33 2.64 -11.06
C TYR A 184 -19.05 3.26 -12.27
N ALA A 185 -19.13 4.59 -12.35
CA ALA A 185 -19.68 5.28 -13.51
C ALA A 185 -18.75 5.13 -14.73
N ASP A 186 -17.44 5.34 -14.53
CA ASP A 186 -16.44 5.19 -15.59
C ASP A 186 -16.29 3.73 -16.04
N MET A 187 -16.34 2.79 -15.09
CA MET A 187 -16.38 1.36 -15.39
C MET A 187 -17.60 0.98 -16.26
N THR A 188 -18.74 1.65 -16.05
CA THR A 188 -19.94 1.42 -16.86
C THR A 188 -19.70 1.84 -18.31
N VAL A 189 -19.01 2.96 -18.54
CA VAL A 189 -18.65 3.43 -19.89
C VAL A 189 -17.73 2.42 -20.59
N GLU A 190 -16.71 1.93 -19.92
CA GLU A 190 -15.78 0.96 -20.51
C GLU A 190 -16.44 -0.40 -20.78
N LEU A 191 -17.30 -0.88 -19.87
CA LEU A 191 -18.07 -2.10 -20.11
C LEU A 191 -19.06 -1.93 -21.27
N GLN A 192 -19.70 -0.76 -21.38
CA GLN A 192 -20.66 -0.44 -22.45
C GLN A 192 -20.01 -0.47 -23.85
N ARG A 193 -18.72 -0.15 -23.97
CA ARG A 193 -17.97 -0.25 -25.24
C ARG A 193 -17.79 -1.69 -25.74
N THR A 194 -17.81 -2.67 -24.85
CA THR A 194 -17.65 -4.09 -25.20
C THR A 194 -18.98 -4.79 -25.50
N LEU A 195 -20.09 -4.11 -25.21
CA LEU A 195 -21.45 -4.60 -25.42
C LEU A 195 -21.97 -4.22 -26.81
N PRO A 196 -22.90 -5.02 -27.38
CA PRO A 196 -23.57 -4.61 -28.60
C PRO A 196 -24.49 -3.39 -28.35
N PRO A 197 -24.76 -2.57 -29.39
CA PRO A 197 -25.35 -1.24 -29.25
C PRO A 197 -26.82 -1.23 -28.79
N ASP A 198 -27.47 -2.39 -28.71
CA ASP A 198 -28.85 -2.59 -28.27
C ASP A 198 -28.97 -2.86 -26.75
N VAL A 199 -27.86 -3.11 -26.06
CA VAL A 199 -27.85 -3.47 -24.63
C VAL A 199 -27.26 -2.34 -23.80
N PHE A 200 -28.09 -1.68 -23.00
CA PHE A 200 -27.65 -0.65 -22.05
C PHE A 200 -27.48 -1.22 -20.64
N ILE A 201 -26.40 -0.82 -19.97
CA ILE A 201 -26.10 -1.19 -18.59
C ILE A 201 -26.07 0.03 -17.67
N ASN A 202 -26.36 -0.18 -16.39
CA ASN A 202 -26.29 0.87 -15.37
C ASN A 202 -25.22 0.56 -14.30
N ALA A 203 -24.84 1.59 -13.53
CA ALA A 203 -23.78 1.48 -12.52
C ALA A 203 -24.11 0.48 -11.39
N GLU A 204 -25.38 0.31 -11.02
CA GLU A 204 -25.78 -0.67 -10.00
C GLU A 204 -25.65 -2.12 -10.48
N GLN A 205 -25.92 -2.36 -11.77
CA GLN A 205 -25.67 -3.66 -12.41
C GLN A 205 -24.17 -3.96 -12.41
N VAL A 206 -23.33 -2.97 -12.76
CA VAL A 206 -21.86 -3.11 -12.72
C VAL A 206 -21.37 -3.41 -11.30
N ARG A 207 -21.85 -2.69 -10.27
CA ARG A 207 -21.56 -3.00 -8.87
C ARG A 207 -21.97 -4.44 -8.50
N GLY A 208 -23.15 -4.86 -8.93
CA GLY A 208 -23.63 -6.22 -8.76
C GLY A 208 -22.74 -7.27 -9.44
N TRP A 209 -22.19 -6.96 -10.62
CA TRP A 209 -21.26 -7.82 -11.33
C TRP A 209 -19.92 -7.93 -10.61
N VAL A 210 -19.35 -6.82 -10.16
CA VAL A 210 -18.11 -6.79 -9.37
C VAL A 210 -18.26 -7.59 -8.08
N LYS A 211 -19.38 -7.41 -7.35
CA LYS A 211 -19.65 -8.16 -6.12
C LYS A 211 -19.69 -9.68 -6.38
N LYS A 212 -20.42 -10.11 -7.42
CA LYS A 212 -20.51 -11.53 -7.81
C LYS A 212 -19.17 -12.08 -8.31
N ALA A 213 -18.40 -11.29 -9.06
CA ALA A 213 -17.07 -11.67 -9.53
C ALA A 213 -16.09 -11.86 -8.37
N ARG A 214 -16.07 -10.92 -7.42
CA ARG A 214 -15.26 -11.00 -6.19
C ARG A 214 -15.60 -12.23 -5.36
N GLU A 215 -16.88 -12.52 -5.17
CA GLU A 215 -17.32 -13.69 -4.41
C GLU A 215 -16.89 -15.02 -5.07
N ARG A 216 -17.02 -15.11 -6.40
CA ARG A 216 -16.52 -16.25 -7.17
C ARG A 216 -15.00 -16.38 -7.14
N MET A 217 -14.28 -15.27 -7.26
CA MET A 217 -12.83 -15.25 -7.14
C MET A 217 -12.38 -15.72 -5.77
N ARG A 218 -12.98 -15.21 -4.69
CA ARG A 218 -12.68 -15.66 -3.32
C ARG A 218 -12.86 -17.17 -3.18
N GLY A 219 -14.00 -17.71 -3.61
CA GLY A 219 -14.25 -19.15 -3.56
C GLY A 219 -13.31 -19.98 -4.45
N CYS A 220 -12.88 -19.46 -5.59
CA CYS A 220 -11.91 -20.12 -6.46
C CYS A 220 -10.49 -20.12 -5.86
N VAL A 221 -10.04 -18.96 -5.40
CA VAL A 221 -8.69 -18.77 -4.82
C VAL A 221 -8.56 -19.56 -3.52
N SER A 222 -9.55 -19.48 -2.62
CA SER A 222 -9.52 -20.25 -1.37
C SER A 222 -9.45 -21.77 -1.60
N ARG A 223 -10.13 -22.29 -2.64
CA ARG A 223 -10.01 -23.71 -3.01
C ARG A 223 -8.65 -24.06 -3.59
N LYS A 224 -8.07 -23.20 -4.43
CA LYS A 224 -6.76 -23.46 -5.06
C LYS A 224 -5.57 -23.29 -4.11
N LEU A 225 -5.69 -22.42 -3.11
CA LEU A 225 -4.67 -22.18 -2.09
C LEU A 225 -4.89 -22.99 -0.80
N GLY A 226 -5.88 -23.88 -0.75
CA GLY A 226 -6.15 -24.72 0.42
C GLY A 226 -6.66 -23.96 1.65
N MET A 227 -7.08 -22.70 1.51
CA MET A 227 -7.61 -21.84 2.58
C MET A 227 -9.08 -22.13 2.93
N THR A 228 -9.57 -23.35 2.69
CA THR A 228 -10.95 -23.70 3.05
C THR A 228 -11.05 -23.81 4.57
N SER A 229 -11.72 -22.82 5.18
CA SER A 229 -12.24 -22.94 6.54
C SER A 229 -12.97 -24.28 6.67
N ALA A 230 -12.52 -25.09 7.63
CA ALA A 230 -13.16 -26.35 8.00
C ALA A 230 -14.67 -26.12 8.21
N SER A 231 -15.48 -26.56 7.26
CA SER A 231 -16.93 -26.75 7.44
C SER A 231 -17.43 -27.82 6.49
N THR A 232 -17.00 -29.06 6.75
CA THR A 232 -17.69 -30.25 6.24
C THR A 232 -17.67 -31.28 7.35
N GLY A 233 -18.85 -31.54 7.94
CA GLY A 233 -18.96 -32.47 9.06
C GLY A 233 -20.38 -32.68 9.56
N LYS A 234 -21.33 -33.04 8.69
CA LYS A 234 -22.37 -34.03 9.03
C LYS A 234 -23.09 -34.55 7.79
N THR A 235 -22.59 -35.66 7.27
CA THR A 235 -23.32 -36.65 6.48
C THR A 235 -23.78 -37.78 7.39
N GLY A 236 -24.96 -38.34 7.10
CA GLY A 236 -25.59 -39.48 7.78
C GLY A 236 -27.11 -39.25 7.84
N ALA A 237 -27.89 -39.44 6.78
CA ALA A 237 -28.27 -40.66 6.06
C ALA A 237 -29.28 -41.58 6.80
N SER A 238 -30.47 -41.67 6.17
CA SER A 238 -31.41 -42.82 6.10
C SER A 238 -32.45 -43.08 7.21
N LYS A 239 -33.74 -42.96 6.86
CA LYS A 239 -34.88 -43.93 7.00
C LYS A 239 -36.20 -43.22 6.62
N GLU A 240 -37.21 -43.71 5.90
CA GLU A 240 -37.57 -44.89 5.09
C GLU A 240 -38.84 -44.49 4.31
N MET A 241 -39.11 -45.17 3.19
CA MET A 241 -40.38 -45.16 2.45
C MET A 241 -41.43 -46.08 3.11
N GLY A 242 -42.71 -45.79 2.86
CA GLY A 242 -43.89 -46.63 3.19
C GLY A 242 -44.81 -45.88 4.17
N GLU A 243 -46.07 -45.55 3.90
CA GLU A 243 -47.10 -46.12 3.02
C GLU A 243 -48.07 -44.98 2.62
#